data_AF-A0A7R8CYW3-F1
#
_entry.id   AF-A0A7R8CYW3-F1
#
_cell.length_a   1.000
_cell.length_b   1.000
_cell.length_c   1.000
_cell.angle_alpha   90.00
_cell.angle_beta   90.00
_cell.angle_gamma   90.00
#
_symmetry.space_group_name_H-M   'P 1'
#
loop_
_entity.id
_entity.type
_entity.pdbx_description
1 polymer ?
#
loop_
_entity_poly.entity_id
_entity_poly.type
_entity_poly.pdbx_seq_one_letter_code
_entity_poly.pdbx_strand_id
1 'polypeptide(L)'
;MGTSFSESRSKEYMHLHLILQKNETVCESNRSLLVETLRSIAEILIWGDQNDSSVFDFFLERNMLSFFLKIMNQKCGSYVCVQLLQTLNILFENIKNETSIYYLLSNNHVNSIIVHKFDFSDEEVMAYYISFLKTLSFRLNKHTIHFFYNEHTNDFPLYTEAIKFFNHSESMVRIAVRTLTLNVYKVDEISMRNFVIDKTASPYFSNLVWFIGNHILEVDACIRNDSDHQSLNRLRDLVAEHLDHLHYINDIFCLQIDELNEVLSDHLLNRLLVPLYLYSLVRNTDGIGTGSVEVNA
;
A
#
# COMPACT_ATOMS: atom_id res chain seq x y z
N MET A 1 -14.52 -37.99 14.59
CA MET A 1 -13.14 -37.47 14.43
C MET A 1 -13.09 -35.95 14.30
N GLY A 2 -14.03 -35.29 13.61
CA GLY A 2 -14.04 -33.82 13.48
C GLY A 2 -14.21 -33.03 14.79
N THR A 3 -15.07 -33.49 15.71
CA THR A 3 -15.38 -32.76 16.96
C THR A 3 -14.22 -32.73 17.97
N SER A 4 -13.48 -33.83 18.16
CA SER A 4 -12.35 -33.83 19.11
C SER A 4 -11.14 -33.04 18.58
N PHE A 5 -11.00 -32.93 17.26
CA PHE A 5 -9.95 -32.13 16.64
C PHE A 5 -10.23 -30.63 16.76
N SER A 6 -11.48 -30.22 16.54
CA SER A 6 -11.97 -28.86 16.80
C SER A 6 -11.77 -28.46 18.27
N GLU A 7 -12.20 -29.30 19.21
CA GLU A 7 -11.97 -29.04 20.64
C GLU A 7 -10.48 -28.90 21.00
N SER A 8 -9.61 -29.65 20.34
CA SER A 8 -8.16 -29.56 20.55
C SER A 8 -7.61 -28.22 20.08
N ARG A 9 -8.05 -27.72 18.92
CA ARG A 9 -7.63 -26.43 18.36
C ARG A 9 -8.13 -25.25 19.20
N SER A 10 -9.35 -25.30 19.70
CA SER A 10 -9.88 -24.27 20.60
C SER A 10 -9.10 -24.21 21.92
N LYS A 11 -8.72 -25.36 22.50
CA LYS A 11 -7.86 -25.42 23.69
C LYS A 11 -6.44 -24.89 23.41
N GLU A 12 -5.88 -25.25 22.27
CA GLU A 12 -4.58 -24.74 21.80
C GLU A 12 -4.62 -23.21 21.69
N TYR A 13 -5.65 -22.67 21.04
CA TYR A 13 -5.85 -21.21 20.92
C TYR A 13 -5.92 -20.54 22.30
N MET A 14 -6.72 -21.07 23.22
CA MET A 14 -6.82 -20.54 24.58
C MET A 14 -5.47 -20.53 25.29
N HIS A 15 -4.65 -21.56 25.10
CA HIS A 15 -3.29 -21.61 25.65
C HIS A 15 -2.39 -20.52 25.05
N LEU A 16 -2.39 -20.34 23.73
CA LEU A 16 -1.61 -19.30 23.06
C LEU A 16 -2.05 -17.90 23.50
N HIS A 17 -3.36 -17.67 23.65
CA HIS A 17 -3.88 -16.42 24.19
C HIS A 17 -3.37 -16.14 25.62
N LEU A 18 -3.31 -17.16 26.48
CA LEU A 18 -2.73 -17.01 27.82
C LEU A 18 -1.24 -16.70 27.79
N ILE A 19 -0.49 -17.26 26.83
CA ILE A 19 0.93 -16.91 26.64
C ILE A 19 1.05 -15.43 26.30
N LEU A 20 0.24 -14.94 25.36
CA LEU A 20 0.21 -13.53 24.98
C LEU A 20 -0.12 -12.62 26.17
N GLN A 21 -1.16 -12.93 26.94
CA GLN A 21 -1.54 -12.15 28.13
C GLN A 21 -0.43 -12.11 29.19
N LYS A 22 0.28 -13.22 29.41
CA LYS A 22 1.41 -13.24 30.36
C LYS A 22 2.63 -12.45 29.88
N ASN A 23 2.72 -12.20 28.58
CA ASN A 23 3.84 -11.51 27.93
C ASN A 23 3.37 -10.20 27.28
N GLU A 24 2.47 -9.48 27.95
CA GLU A 24 1.91 -8.20 27.47
C GLU A 24 2.99 -7.15 27.19
N THR A 25 4.03 -7.09 28.02
CA THR A 25 5.19 -6.20 27.80
C THR A 25 6.29 -6.95 27.05
N VAL A 26 6.65 -6.47 25.87
CA VAL A 26 7.68 -7.09 25.05
C VAL A 26 9.08 -6.74 25.57
N CYS A 27 9.92 -7.75 25.71
CA CYS A 27 11.32 -7.63 26.09
C CYS A 27 12.18 -8.63 25.31
N GLU A 28 13.50 -8.44 25.36
CA GLU A 28 14.46 -9.29 24.64
C GLU A 28 14.31 -10.79 24.94
N SER A 29 13.90 -11.15 26.17
CA SER A 29 13.75 -12.55 26.57
C SER A 29 12.46 -13.21 26.08
N ASN A 30 11.41 -12.46 25.75
CA ASN A 30 10.11 -13.02 25.32
C ASN A 30 9.78 -12.82 23.84
N ARG A 31 10.54 -11.99 23.11
CA ARG A 31 10.27 -11.67 21.70
C ARG A 31 10.13 -12.92 20.81
N SER A 32 11.01 -13.91 20.95
CA SER A 32 10.96 -15.14 20.14
C SER A 32 9.74 -16.00 20.46
N LEU A 33 9.35 -16.06 21.73
CA LEU A 33 8.14 -16.76 22.16
C LEU A 33 6.89 -16.09 21.59
N LEU A 34 6.81 -14.77 21.67
CA LEU A 34 5.70 -13.99 21.12
C LEU A 34 5.56 -14.20 19.61
N VAL A 35 6.68 -14.20 18.89
CA VAL A 35 6.71 -14.38 17.44
C VAL A 35 6.14 -15.73 17.02
N GLU A 36 6.61 -16.83 17.64
CA GLU A 36 6.06 -18.16 17.37
C GLU A 36 4.59 -18.27 17.79
N THR A 37 4.22 -17.65 18.91
CA THR A 37 2.82 -17.62 19.39
C THR A 37 1.90 -16.94 18.38
N LEU A 38 2.32 -15.80 17.80
CA LEU A 38 1.57 -15.07 16.77
C LEU A 38 1.42 -15.89 15.49
N ARG A 39 2.49 -16.57 15.05
CA ARG A 39 2.45 -17.46 13.88
C ARG A 39 1.46 -18.60 14.08
N SER A 40 1.51 -19.28 15.24
CA SER A 40 0.56 -20.35 15.56
C SER A 40 -0.89 -19.85 15.65
N ILE A 41 -1.11 -18.63 16.17
CA ILE A 41 -2.44 -18.00 16.18
C ILE A 41 -2.94 -17.81 14.74
N ALA A 42 -2.12 -17.30 13.81
CA ALA A 42 -2.53 -17.13 12.41
C ALA A 42 -2.96 -18.45 11.78
N GLU A 43 -2.17 -19.52 11.96
CA GLU A 43 -2.46 -20.85 11.44
C GLU A 43 -3.78 -21.41 11.98
N ILE A 44 -4.03 -21.26 13.28
CA ILE A 44 -5.27 -21.72 13.93
C ILE A 44 -6.48 -20.93 13.43
N LEU A 45 -6.34 -19.61 13.24
CA LEU A 45 -7.44 -18.78 12.76
C LEU A 45 -7.82 -19.09 11.31
N ILE A 46 -6.84 -19.32 10.44
CA ILE A 46 -7.10 -19.75 9.06
C ILE A 46 -7.83 -21.10 9.05
N TRP A 47 -7.40 -22.03 9.90
CA TRP A 47 -8.07 -23.31 10.03
C TRP A 47 -9.50 -23.15 10.56
N GLY A 48 -9.68 -22.31 11.59
CA GLY A 48 -10.98 -22.02 12.20
C GLY A 48 -11.98 -21.42 11.21
N ASP A 49 -11.55 -20.46 10.38
CA ASP A 49 -12.40 -19.85 9.35
C ASP A 49 -13.03 -20.87 8.39
N GLN A 50 -12.31 -21.96 8.10
CA GLN A 50 -12.73 -22.97 7.14
C GLN A 50 -13.43 -24.18 7.77
N ASN A 51 -13.19 -24.46 9.05
CA ASN A 51 -13.59 -25.72 9.68
C ASN A 51 -14.42 -25.54 10.96
N ASP A 52 -14.20 -24.48 11.73
CA ASP A 52 -14.85 -24.25 13.02
C ASP A 52 -14.85 -22.76 13.39
N SER A 53 -16.00 -22.09 13.20
CA SER A 53 -16.15 -20.66 13.46
C SER A 53 -15.95 -20.30 14.94
N SER A 54 -16.13 -21.23 15.87
CA SER A 54 -16.03 -20.94 17.31
C SER A 54 -14.65 -20.44 17.74
N VAL A 55 -13.60 -20.90 17.05
CA VAL A 55 -12.22 -20.43 17.26
C VAL A 55 -12.08 -18.96 16.84
N PHE A 56 -12.72 -18.59 15.74
CA PHE A 56 -12.74 -17.23 15.24
C PHE A 56 -13.56 -16.30 16.14
N ASP A 57 -14.73 -16.78 16.58
CA ASP A 57 -15.58 -16.07 17.53
C ASP A 57 -14.81 -15.74 18.82
N PHE A 58 -14.03 -16.70 19.34
CA PHE A 58 -13.18 -16.47 20.51
C PHE A 58 -12.08 -15.41 20.25
N PHE A 59 -11.46 -15.38 19.07
CA PHE A 59 -10.50 -14.33 18.71
C PHE A 59 -11.13 -12.94 18.72
N LEU A 60 -12.35 -12.83 18.20
CA LEU A 60 -13.10 -11.58 18.17
C LEU A 60 -13.53 -11.15 19.58
N GLU A 61 -14.09 -12.06 20.38
CA GLU A 61 -14.49 -11.82 21.76
C GLU A 61 -13.33 -11.32 22.64
N ARG A 62 -12.11 -11.79 22.38
CA ARG A 62 -10.90 -11.37 23.11
C ARG A 62 -10.27 -10.08 22.57
N ASN A 63 -10.86 -9.47 21.54
CA ASN A 63 -10.42 -8.22 20.94
C ASN A 63 -8.93 -8.23 20.55
N MET A 64 -8.49 -9.32 19.92
CA MET A 64 -7.08 -9.61 19.68
C MET A 64 -6.37 -8.59 18.79
N LEU A 65 -7.07 -7.93 17.86
CA LEU A 65 -6.49 -6.84 17.08
C LEU A 65 -6.08 -5.65 17.95
N SER A 66 -6.85 -5.34 19.00
CA SER A 66 -6.48 -4.31 19.97
C SER A 66 -5.22 -4.71 20.74
N PHE A 67 -5.08 -5.99 21.07
CA PHE A 67 -3.88 -6.52 21.71
C PHE A 67 -2.65 -6.40 20.80
N PHE A 68 -2.78 -6.71 19.50
CA PHE A 68 -1.72 -6.50 18.52
C PHE A 68 -1.30 -5.04 18.43
N LEU A 69 -2.25 -4.11 18.39
CA LEU A 69 -1.94 -2.67 18.39
C LEU A 69 -1.20 -2.24 19.66
N LYS A 70 -1.58 -2.76 20.83
CA LYS A 70 -0.87 -2.50 22.08
C LYS A 70 0.58 -2.99 22.04
N ILE A 71 0.85 -4.13 21.40
CA ILE A 71 2.22 -4.62 21.21
C ILE A 71 2.98 -3.72 20.24
N MET A 72 2.40 -3.37 19.07
CA MET A 72 3.05 -2.49 18.09
C MET A 72 3.43 -1.13 18.69
N ASN A 73 2.63 -0.61 19.62
CA ASN A 73 2.91 0.67 20.30
C ASN A 73 4.05 0.60 21.33
N GLN A 74 4.47 -0.60 21.74
CA GLN A 74 5.63 -0.76 22.61
C GLN A 74 6.86 -0.69 21.72
N LYS A 75 7.75 0.27 21.96
CA LYS A 75 9.02 0.44 21.23
C LYS A 75 9.98 -0.72 21.49
N CYS A 76 9.63 -1.92 21.04
CA CYS A 76 10.25 -3.19 21.41
C CYS A 76 11.12 -3.79 20.30
N GLY A 77 11.41 -3.01 19.26
CA GLY A 77 12.16 -3.43 18.09
C GLY A 77 11.25 -3.87 16.93
N SER A 78 11.81 -3.93 15.73
CA SER A 78 11.07 -4.22 14.50
C SER A 78 10.58 -5.65 14.40
N TYR A 79 11.29 -6.62 15.01
CA TYR A 79 11.02 -8.05 14.81
C TYR A 79 9.60 -8.49 15.18
N VAL A 80 9.09 -8.08 16.36
CA VAL A 80 7.72 -8.42 16.78
C VAL A 80 6.68 -7.66 15.94
N CYS A 81 7.01 -6.43 15.55
CA CYS A 81 6.16 -5.61 14.69
C CYS A 81 6.02 -6.22 13.29
N VAL A 82 7.13 -6.67 12.69
CA VAL A 82 7.18 -7.42 11.43
C VAL A 82 6.31 -8.66 11.52
N GLN A 83 6.47 -9.48 12.58
CA GLN A 83 5.66 -10.69 12.75
C GLN A 83 4.16 -10.36 12.86
N LEU A 84 3.79 -9.26 13.53
CA LEU A 84 2.38 -8.85 13.61
C LEU A 84 1.83 -8.45 12.25
N LEU A 85 2.58 -7.67 11.46
CA LEU A 85 2.18 -7.31 10.09
C LEU A 85 2.07 -8.55 9.19
N GLN A 86 3.02 -9.48 9.28
CA GLN A 86 2.96 -10.77 8.59
C GLN A 86 1.71 -11.58 8.98
N THR A 87 1.42 -11.67 10.28
CA THR A 87 0.24 -12.37 10.81
C THR A 87 -1.04 -11.75 10.23
N LEU A 88 -1.15 -10.43 10.23
CA LEU A 88 -2.30 -9.71 9.67
C LEU A 88 -2.42 -9.94 8.15
N ASN A 89 -1.31 -9.92 7.41
CA ASN A 89 -1.30 -10.22 5.96
C ASN A 89 -1.85 -11.60 5.69
N ILE A 90 -1.30 -12.60 6.37
CA ILE A 90 -1.72 -14.00 6.25
C ILE A 90 -3.21 -14.14 6.56
N LEU A 91 -3.72 -13.50 7.62
CA LEU A 91 -5.14 -13.51 7.96
C LEU A 91 -6.00 -12.91 6.86
N PHE A 92 -5.70 -11.68 6.42
CA PHE A 92 -6.49 -11.00 5.40
C PHE A 92 -6.33 -11.60 4.01
N GLU A 93 -5.29 -12.37 3.71
CA GLU A 93 -5.18 -13.12 2.45
C GLU A 93 -6.02 -14.41 2.47
N ASN A 94 -6.06 -15.10 3.60
CA ASN A 94 -6.57 -16.49 3.65
C ASN A 94 -7.98 -16.64 4.20
N ILE A 95 -8.49 -15.66 4.97
CA ILE A 95 -9.87 -15.68 5.45
C ILE A 95 -10.81 -15.51 4.25
N LYS A 96 -11.82 -16.39 4.16
CA LYS A 96 -12.80 -16.43 3.07
C LYS A 96 -14.21 -16.16 3.55
N ASN A 97 -14.53 -16.44 4.81
CA ASN A 97 -15.85 -16.18 5.35
C ASN A 97 -16.10 -14.67 5.41
N GLU A 98 -17.16 -14.21 4.74
CA GLU A 98 -17.50 -12.79 4.69
C GLU A 98 -17.79 -12.23 6.09
N THR A 99 -18.55 -12.96 6.91
CA THR A 99 -18.88 -12.56 8.29
C THR A 99 -17.62 -12.34 9.12
N SER A 100 -16.63 -13.25 9.01
CA SER A 100 -15.33 -13.11 9.65
C SER A 100 -14.61 -11.82 9.22
N ILE A 101 -14.61 -11.51 7.92
CA ILE A 101 -14.01 -10.28 7.36
C ILE A 101 -14.73 -9.04 7.90
N TYR A 102 -16.08 -9.02 7.85
CA TYR A 102 -16.87 -7.91 8.37
C TYR A 102 -16.53 -7.64 9.84
N TYR A 103 -16.44 -8.67 10.67
CA TYR A 103 -16.09 -8.51 12.07
C TYR A 103 -14.66 -7.97 12.30
N LEU A 104 -13.68 -8.45 11.54
CA LEU A 104 -12.31 -7.93 11.61
C LEU A 104 -12.23 -6.44 11.29
N LEU A 105 -13.00 -6.01 10.29
CA LEU A 105 -12.99 -4.62 9.82
C LEU A 105 -13.84 -3.68 10.71
N SER A 106 -14.91 -4.18 11.33
CA SER A 106 -15.93 -3.36 12.01
C SER A 106 -15.44 -2.55 13.23
N ASN A 107 -14.39 -3.00 13.92
CA ASN A 107 -13.94 -2.37 15.18
C ASN A 107 -12.88 -1.29 15.01
N ASN A 108 -12.62 -0.83 13.78
CA ASN A 108 -11.67 0.24 13.44
C ASN A 108 -10.20 0.00 13.87
N HIS A 109 -9.86 -1.16 14.44
CA HIS A 109 -8.49 -1.54 14.78
C HIS A 109 -7.61 -1.61 13.54
N VAL A 110 -8.16 -2.07 12.41
CA VAL A 110 -7.45 -2.14 11.14
C VAL A 110 -7.01 -0.74 10.69
N ASN A 111 -7.90 0.24 10.69
CA ASN A 111 -7.53 1.63 10.39
C ASN A 111 -6.52 2.19 11.40
N SER A 112 -6.64 1.82 12.68
CA SER A 112 -5.66 2.21 13.70
C SER A 112 -4.26 1.64 13.43
N ILE A 113 -4.17 0.42 12.88
CA ILE A 113 -2.91 -0.19 12.43
C ILE A 113 -2.41 0.50 11.16
N ILE A 114 -3.29 0.84 10.20
CA ILE A 114 -2.92 1.56 8.98
C ILE A 114 -2.24 2.89 9.29
N VAL A 115 -2.79 3.69 10.22
CA VAL A 115 -2.26 5.02 10.57
C VAL A 115 -1.12 4.98 11.60
N HIS A 116 -0.78 3.78 12.11
CA HIS A 116 0.28 3.61 13.09
C HIS A 116 1.62 4.14 12.55
N LYS A 117 2.40 4.77 13.44
CA LYS A 117 3.68 5.41 13.08
C LYS A 117 4.82 4.42 13.15
N PHE A 118 4.90 3.57 12.14
CA PHE A 118 6.02 2.64 11.96
C PHE A 118 7.32 3.39 11.67
N ASP A 119 8.44 2.78 12.06
CA ASP A 119 9.77 3.24 11.70
C ASP A 119 10.17 2.66 10.34
N PHE A 120 9.96 3.43 9.27
CA PHE A 120 10.30 3.03 7.90
C PHE A 120 11.79 3.20 7.56
N SER A 121 12.64 3.56 8.53
CA SER A 121 14.10 3.39 8.34
C SER A 121 14.49 1.91 8.34
N ASP A 122 13.63 1.04 8.89
CA ASP A 122 13.69 -0.40 8.71
C ASP A 122 12.92 -0.81 7.44
N GLU A 123 13.66 -1.17 6.40
CA GLU A 123 13.12 -1.58 5.09
C GLU A 123 12.21 -2.82 5.20
N GLU A 124 12.47 -3.72 6.15
CA GLU A 124 11.65 -4.91 6.36
C GLU A 124 10.27 -4.54 6.90
N VAL A 125 10.21 -3.64 7.89
CA VAL A 125 8.94 -3.11 8.43
C VAL A 125 8.13 -2.44 7.31
N MET A 126 8.78 -1.60 6.51
CA MET A 126 8.14 -0.93 5.38
C MET A 126 7.59 -1.94 4.35
N ALA A 127 8.37 -2.94 3.97
CA ALA A 127 7.94 -3.95 3.00
C ALA A 127 6.69 -4.70 3.47
N TYR A 128 6.65 -5.12 4.74
CA TYR A 128 5.48 -5.80 5.31
C TYR A 128 4.27 -4.88 5.48
N TYR A 129 4.49 -3.60 5.80
CA TYR A 129 3.43 -2.59 5.87
C TYR A 129 2.81 -2.33 4.50
N ILE A 130 3.62 -2.13 3.46
CA ILE A 130 3.12 -1.93 2.09
C ILE A 130 2.39 -3.16 1.58
N SER A 131 2.90 -4.36 1.89
CA SER A 131 2.19 -5.62 1.60
C SER A 131 0.84 -5.67 2.31
N PHE A 132 0.76 -5.23 3.57
CA PHE A 132 -0.49 -5.15 4.32
C PHE A 132 -1.52 -4.22 3.71
N LEU A 133 -1.12 -3.00 3.35
CA LEU A 133 -2.02 -2.08 2.66
C LEU A 133 -2.53 -2.68 1.34
N LYS A 134 -1.63 -3.27 0.54
CA LYS A 134 -1.99 -3.93 -0.72
C LYS A 134 -2.98 -5.08 -0.48
N THR A 135 -2.75 -5.92 0.52
CA THR A 135 -3.64 -7.04 0.90
C THR A 135 -5.03 -6.54 1.29
N LEU A 136 -5.12 -5.49 2.10
CA LEU A 136 -6.40 -4.85 2.44
C LEU A 136 -7.11 -4.28 1.21
N SER A 137 -6.36 -3.71 0.25
CA SER A 137 -6.95 -3.16 -0.97
C SER A 137 -7.71 -4.20 -1.81
N PHE A 138 -7.29 -5.48 -1.77
CA PHE A 138 -8.02 -6.56 -2.44
C PHE A 138 -9.32 -6.95 -1.75
N ARG A 139 -9.54 -6.48 -0.51
CA ARG A 139 -10.80 -6.67 0.23
C ARG A 139 -11.79 -5.54 0.00
N LEU A 140 -11.42 -4.50 -0.75
CA LEU A 140 -12.31 -3.40 -1.09
C LEU A 140 -13.38 -3.84 -2.10
N ASN A 141 -14.62 -3.54 -1.77
CA ASN A 141 -15.78 -3.63 -2.64
C ASN A 141 -16.84 -2.64 -2.12
N LYS A 142 -17.99 -2.57 -2.81
CA LYS A 142 -19.08 -1.67 -2.45
C LYS A 142 -19.58 -1.82 -1.01
N HIS A 143 -19.46 -3.01 -0.42
CA HIS A 143 -19.92 -3.27 0.94
C HIS A 143 -18.84 -3.03 2.00
N THR A 144 -17.57 -3.28 1.68
CA THR A 144 -16.46 -3.17 2.65
C THR A 144 -15.81 -1.79 2.67
N ILE A 145 -16.02 -0.97 1.63
CA ILE A 145 -15.40 0.36 1.52
C ILE A 145 -15.72 1.26 2.72
N HIS A 146 -16.92 1.15 3.29
CA HIS A 146 -17.36 1.95 4.43
C HIS A 146 -16.60 1.63 5.74
N PHE A 147 -15.87 0.51 5.82
CA PHE A 147 -14.96 0.28 6.94
C PHE A 147 -13.65 1.06 6.83
N PHE A 148 -13.27 1.48 5.63
CA PHE A 148 -12.02 2.20 5.39
C PHE A 148 -12.24 3.68 5.08
N TYR A 149 -13.41 4.04 4.53
CA TYR A 149 -13.75 5.40 4.17
C TYR A 149 -14.92 5.92 5.02
N ASN A 150 -14.68 7.05 5.69
CA ASN A 150 -15.68 7.78 6.44
C ASN A 150 -16.09 9.05 5.69
N GLU A 151 -17.28 9.02 5.08
CA GLU A 151 -17.83 10.11 4.28
C GLU A 151 -18.04 11.41 5.08
N HIS A 152 -18.38 11.32 6.37
CA HIS A 152 -18.61 12.50 7.20
C HIS A 152 -17.33 13.29 7.51
N THR A 153 -16.21 12.59 7.61
CA THR A 153 -14.91 13.17 7.96
C THR A 153 -13.97 13.28 6.76
N ASN A 154 -14.36 12.73 5.60
CA ASN A 154 -13.48 12.56 4.43
C ASN A 154 -12.17 11.85 4.80
N ASP A 155 -12.25 10.86 5.69
CA ASP A 155 -11.08 10.10 6.14
C ASP A 155 -11.03 8.75 5.40
N PHE A 156 -9.92 8.50 4.71
CA PHE A 156 -9.68 7.24 3.99
C PHE A 156 -8.24 6.74 4.23
N PRO A 157 -7.91 6.27 5.44
CA PRO A 157 -6.54 5.95 5.82
C PRO A 157 -5.81 5.00 4.86
N LEU A 158 -6.50 3.95 4.41
CA LEU A 158 -5.91 2.95 3.50
C LEU A 158 -5.37 3.58 2.22
N TYR A 159 -6.13 4.51 1.63
CA TYR A 159 -5.72 5.18 0.40
C TYR A 159 -4.70 6.29 0.68
N THR A 160 -4.96 7.15 1.66
CA THR A 160 -4.12 8.32 1.93
C THR A 160 -2.74 7.97 2.48
N GLU A 161 -2.61 6.89 3.27
CA GLU A 161 -1.31 6.42 3.72
C GLU A 161 -0.54 5.74 2.57
N ALA A 162 -1.21 4.97 1.70
CA ALA A 162 -0.56 4.27 0.60
C ALA A 162 0.04 5.22 -0.45
N ILE A 163 -0.68 6.27 -0.84
CA ILE A 163 -0.21 7.19 -1.90
C ILE A 163 1.04 7.99 -1.51
N LYS A 164 1.43 8.02 -0.23
CA LYS A 164 2.69 8.63 0.21
C LYS A 164 3.92 7.92 -0.36
N PHE A 165 3.78 6.64 -0.72
CA PHE A 165 4.85 5.78 -1.22
C PHE A 165 4.86 5.66 -2.76
N PHE A 166 4.07 6.47 -3.47
CA PHE A 166 3.93 6.36 -4.94
C PHE A 166 5.24 6.50 -5.71
N ASN A 167 6.19 7.26 -5.15
CA ASN A 167 7.52 7.50 -5.70
C ASN A 167 8.63 6.92 -4.81
N HIS A 168 8.42 5.71 -4.28
CA HIS A 168 9.44 5.01 -3.52
C HIS A 168 10.58 4.53 -4.43
N SER A 169 11.81 4.42 -3.92
CA SER A 169 12.99 3.97 -4.68
C SER A 169 12.86 2.52 -5.18
N GLU A 170 12.28 1.66 -4.35
CA GLU A 170 12.00 0.27 -4.71
C GLU A 170 10.79 0.12 -5.64
N SER A 171 11.00 -0.54 -6.79
CA SER A 171 9.94 -0.79 -7.78
C SER A 171 8.78 -1.61 -7.20
N MET A 172 9.05 -2.61 -6.36
CA MET A 172 8.01 -3.44 -5.75
C MET A 172 7.04 -2.64 -4.87
N VAL A 173 7.53 -1.62 -4.16
CA VAL A 173 6.70 -0.69 -3.38
C VAL A 173 5.82 0.14 -4.32
N ARG A 174 6.38 0.71 -5.40
CA ARG A 174 5.60 1.45 -6.39
C ARG A 174 4.53 0.58 -7.04
N ILE A 175 4.84 -0.66 -7.41
CA ILE A 175 3.89 -1.64 -7.98
C ILE A 175 2.75 -1.93 -7.00
N ALA A 176 3.05 -2.10 -5.71
CA ALA A 176 2.03 -2.31 -4.67
C ALA A 176 1.10 -1.10 -4.52
N VAL A 177 1.65 0.12 -4.48
CA VAL A 177 0.86 1.37 -4.41
C VAL A 177 -0.02 1.53 -5.64
N ARG A 178 0.53 1.30 -6.84
CA ARG A 178 -0.24 1.32 -8.10
C ARG A 178 -1.39 0.32 -8.07
N THR A 179 -1.13 -0.92 -7.66
CA THR A 179 -2.17 -1.95 -7.50
C THR A 179 -3.27 -1.48 -6.53
N LEU A 180 -2.89 -0.93 -5.38
CA LEU A 180 -3.82 -0.44 -4.37
C LEU A 180 -4.69 0.70 -4.90
N THR A 181 -4.08 1.71 -5.54
CA THR A 181 -4.83 2.84 -6.10
C THR A 181 -5.82 2.38 -7.17
N LEU A 182 -5.45 1.44 -8.05
CA LEU A 182 -6.37 0.86 -9.03
C LEU A 182 -7.52 0.11 -8.36
N ASN A 183 -7.25 -0.66 -7.31
CA ASN A 183 -8.29 -1.34 -6.55
C ASN A 183 -9.25 -0.35 -5.90
N VAL A 184 -8.75 0.77 -5.38
CA VAL A 184 -9.59 1.85 -4.84
C VAL A 184 -10.46 2.46 -5.93
N TYR A 185 -9.88 2.86 -7.07
CA TYR A 185 -10.62 3.50 -8.16
C TYR A 185 -11.71 2.60 -8.75
N LYS A 186 -11.49 1.27 -8.77
CA LYS A 186 -12.47 0.28 -9.25
C LYS A 186 -13.72 0.14 -8.39
N VAL A 187 -13.70 0.60 -7.13
CA VAL A 187 -14.87 0.47 -6.26
C VAL A 187 -15.97 1.40 -6.73
N ASP A 188 -17.13 0.82 -7.03
CA ASP A 188 -18.32 1.57 -7.45
C ASP A 188 -19.08 2.17 -6.25
N GLU A 189 -18.46 3.19 -5.63
CA GLU A 189 -19.04 3.95 -4.53
C GLU A 189 -18.84 5.46 -4.73
N ILE A 190 -19.95 6.18 -4.91
CA ILE A 190 -19.97 7.58 -5.38
C ILE A 190 -19.30 8.52 -4.39
N SER A 191 -19.60 8.41 -3.10
CA SER A 191 -19.06 9.35 -2.10
C SER A 191 -17.54 9.20 -1.94
N MET A 192 -17.02 7.99 -2.04
CA MET A 192 -15.58 7.73 -2.05
C MET A 192 -14.93 8.23 -3.36
N ARG A 193 -15.58 8.01 -4.51
CA ARG A 193 -15.09 8.49 -5.80
C ARG A 193 -14.96 10.02 -5.83
N ASN A 194 -15.96 10.73 -5.33
CA ASN A 194 -15.93 12.19 -5.21
C ASN A 194 -14.78 12.64 -4.30
N PHE A 195 -14.57 11.97 -3.16
CA PHE A 195 -13.41 12.25 -2.32
C PHE A 195 -12.09 12.09 -3.08
N VAL A 196 -11.92 10.99 -3.81
CA VAL A 196 -10.70 10.74 -4.60
C VAL A 196 -10.48 11.85 -5.63
N ILE A 197 -11.50 12.19 -6.41
CA ILE A 197 -11.41 13.20 -7.47
C ILE A 197 -11.13 14.58 -6.87
N ASP A 198 -11.93 15.00 -5.90
CA ASP A 198 -11.93 16.37 -5.38
C ASP A 198 -10.75 16.67 -4.45
N LYS A 199 -10.25 15.66 -3.72
CA LYS A 199 -9.27 15.90 -2.64
C LYS A 199 -7.87 15.39 -2.98
N THR A 200 -7.74 14.33 -3.77
CA THR A 200 -6.45 13.62 -3.88
C THR A 200 -5.96 13.42 -5.30
N ALA A 201 -6.84 13.26 -6.29
CA ALA A 201 -6.46 12.93 -7.66
C ALA A 201 -5.58 14.02 -8.30
N SER A 202 -5.97 15.29 -8.19
CA SER A 202 -5.19 16.40 -8.73
C SER A 202 -3.76 16.48 -8.17
N PRO A 203 -3.52 16.56 -6.83
CA PRO A 203 -2.16 16.60 -6.31
C PRO A 203 -1.38 15.31 -6.59
N TYR A 204 -2.03 14.15 -6.51
CA TYR A 204 -1.40 12.86 -6.82
C TYR A 204 -0.94 12.78 -8.28
N PHE A 205 -1.82 13.08 -9.25
CA PHE A 205 -1.50 13.05 -10.66
C PHE A 205 -0.51 14.15 -11.06
N SER A 206 -0.57 15.34 -10.46
CA SER A 206 0.47 16.36 -10.67
C SER A 206 1.85 15.84 -10.28
N ASN A 207 1.98 15.20 -9.12
CA ASN A 207 3.26 14.65 -8.67
C ASN A 207 3.72 13.46 -9.52
N LEU A 208 2.80 12.57 -9.90
CA LEU A 208 3.08 11.45 -10.80
C LEU A 208 3.62 11.94 -12.15
N VAL A 209 2.94 12.90 -12.76
CA VAL A 209 3.31 13.48 -14.05
C VAL A 209 4.65 14.21 -13.97
N TRP A 210 4.88 14.98 -12.91
CA TRP A 210 6.17 15.62 -12.67
C TRP A 210 7.31 14.60 -12.55
N PHE A 211 7.09 13.50 -11.82
CA PHE A 211 8.08 12.44 -11.68
C PHE A 211 8.41 11.78 -13.03
N ILE A 212 7.39 11.49 -13.83
CA ILE A 212 7.57 10.96 -15.19
C ILE A 212 8.39 11.92 -16.05
N GLY A 213 8.14 13.23 -15.93
CA GLY A 213 8.92 14.28 -16.61
C GLY A 213 10.40 14.24 -16.25
N ASN A 214 10.73 14.16 -14.95
CA ASN A 214 12.13 14.03 -14.51
C ASN A 214 12.77 12.75 -15.04
N HIS A 215 12.05 11.64 -15.01
CA HIS A 215 12.54 10.36 -15.52
C HIS A 215 12.86 10.43 -17.02
N ILE A 216 12.05 11.13 -17.81
CA ILE A 216 12.34 11.39 -19.24
C ILE A 216 13.62 12.22 -19.40
N LEU A 217 13.85 13.22 -18.53
CA LEU A 217 15.09 14.02 -18.58
C LEU A 217 16.32 13.18 -18.21
N GLU A 218 16.19 12.23 -17.29
CA GLU A 218 17.26 11.28 -16.95
C GLU A 218 17.57 10.33 -18.11
N VAL A 219 16.56 9.83 -18.81
CA VAL A 219 16.72 9.05 -20.05
C VAL A 219 17.48 9.86 -21.09
N ASP A 220 17.07 11.11 -21.35
CA ASP A 220 17.73 12.00 -22.30
C ASP A 220 19.20 12.26 -21.90
N ALA A 221 19.45 12.58 -20.63
CA ALA A 221 20.81 12.78 -20.12
C ALA A 221 21.68 11.51 -20.26
N CYS A 222 21.11 10.32 -20.07
CA CYS A 222 21.81 9.06 -20.27
C CYS A 222 22.23 8.89 -21.74
N ILE A 223 21.36 9.22 -22.69
CA ILE A 223 21.63 9.12 -24.12
C ILE A 223 22.69 10.14 -24.56
N ARG A 224 22.58 11.40 -24.12
CA ARG A 224 23.52 12.47 -24.50
C ARG A 224 24.95 12.24 -24.02
N ASN A 225 25.11 11.56 -22.89
CA ASN A 225 26.41 11.32 -22.26
C ASN A 225 26.99 9.92 -22.57
N ASP A 226 26.36 9.12 -23.43
CA ASP A 226 26.82 7.76 -23.78
C ASP A 226 27.95 7.78 -24.83
N SER A 227 29.07 8.42 -24.51
CA SER A 227 30.24 8.47 -25.41
C SER A 227 30.97 7.13 -25.58
N ASP A 228 30.78 6.17 -24.66
CA ASP A 228 31.55 4.91 -24.62
C ASP A 228 30.71 3.61 -24.61
N HIS A 229 29.40 3.66 -24.87
CA HIS A 229 28.47 2.51 -24.83
C HIS A 229 28.43 1.72 -23.51
N GLN A 230 29.02 2.24 -22.43
CA GLN A 230 29.02 1.62 -21.11
C GLN A 230 27.67 1.78 -20.39
N SER A 231 26.78 2.66 -20.88
CA SER A 231 25.52 2.99 -20.21
C SER A 231 24.28 2.26 -20.76
N LEU A 232 24.44 1.32 -21.71
CA LEU A 232 23.32 0.59 -22.33
C LEU A 232 22.42 -0.13 -21.31
N ASN A 233 23.01 -0.77 -20.29
CA ASN A 233 22.25 -1.45 -19.25
C ASN A 233 21.43 -0.45 -18.42
N ARG A 234 22.02 0.69 -18.04
CA ARG A 234 21.33 1.76 -17.31
C ARG A 234 20.20 2.35 -18.14
N LEU A 235 20.43 2.61 -19.44
CA LEU A 235 19.40 3.11 -20.33
C LEU A 235 18.24 2.12 -20.44
N ARG A 236 18.50 0.82 -20.56
CA ARG A 236 17.47 -0.22 -20.59
C ARG A 236 16.62 -0.20 -19.31
N ASP A 237 17.26 -0.07 -18.15
CA ASP A 237 16.56 -0.06 -16.87
C ASP A 237 15.69 1.22 -16.73
N LEU A 238 16.21 2.39 -17.14
CA LEU A 238 15.44 3.64 -17.19
C LEU A 238 14.24 3.54 -18.14
N VAL A 239 14.42 2.97 -19.34
CA VAL A 239 13.33 2.78 -20.31
C VAL A 239 12.28 1.82 -19.76
N ALA A 240 12.69 0.73 -19.11
CA ALA A 240 11.75 -0.22 -18.49
C ALA A 240 10.90 0.46 -17.41
N GLU A 241 11.53 1.25 -16.53
CA GLU A 241 10.80 2.02 -15.51
C GLU A 241 9.84 3.05 -16.14
N HIS A 242 10.25 3.71 -17.22
CA HIS A 242 9.37 4.62 -17.96
C HIS A 242 8.14 3.89 -18.53
N LEU A 243 8.33 2.70 -19.11
CA LEU A 243 7.23 1.87 -19.61
C LEU A 243 6.27 1.48 -18.48
N ASP A 244 6.77 1.16 -17.30
CA ASP A 244 5.91 0.85 -16.14
C ASP A 244 4.99 2.02 -15.75
N HIS A 245 5.46 3.27 -15.90
CA HIS A 245 4.61 4.45 -15.69
C HIS A 245 3.51 4.56 -16.74
N LEU A 246 3.84 4.33 -18.01
CA LEU A 246 2.87 4.39 -19.11
C LEU A 246 1.83 3.28 -18.97
N HIS A 247 2.24 2.07 -18.55
CA HIS A 247 1.31 0.98 -18.24
C HIS A 247 0.36 1.35 -17.10
N TYR A 248 0.85 1.96 -16.03
CA TYR A 248 -0.02 2.42 -14.94
C TYR A 248 -1.01 3.50 -15.37
N ILE A 249 -0.57 4.49 -16.16
CA ILE A 249 -1.45 5.51 -16.74
C ILE A 249 -2.53 4.86 -17.60
N ASN A 250 -2.14 3.92 -18.47
CA ASN A 250 -3.07 3.17 -19.29
C ASN A 250 -4.08 2.38 -18.43
N ASP A 251 -3.62 1.72 -17.37
CA ASP A 251 -4.49 0.98 -16.46
C ASP A 251 -5.55 1.88 -15.81
N ILE A 252 -5.19 3.13 -15.46
CA ILE A 252 -6.16 4.12 -14.96
C ILE A 252 -7.18 4.47 -16.05
N PHE A 253 -6.74 4.77 -17.27
CA PHE A 253 -7.65 5.07 -18.39
C PHE A 253 -8.60 3.91 -18.70
N CYS A 254 -8.10 2.68 -18.64
CA CYS A 254 -8.88 1.46 -18.86
C CYS A 254 -9.94 1.20 -17.78
N LEU A 255 -9.93 1.92 -16.65
CA LEU A 255 -11.03 1.89 -15.69
C LEU A 255 -12.30 2.59 -16.22
N GLN A 256 -12.19 3.42 -17.27
CA GLN A 256 -13.30 4.13 -17.89
C GLN A 256 -14.09 5.01 -16.89
N ILE A 257 -13.36 5.70 -16.01
CA ILE A 257 -13.93 6.67 -15.08
C ILE A 257 -13.67 8.07 -15.65
N ASP A 258 -14.67 8.65 -16.31
CA ASP A 258 -14.54 9.88 -17.11
C ASP A 258 -13.92 11.04 -16.31
N GLU A 259 -14.41 11.28 -15.09
CA GLU A 259 -13.93 12.37 -14.23
C GLU A 259 -12.45 12.20 -13.86
N LEU A 260 -12.02 10.96 -13.57
CA LEU A 260 -10.62 10.66 -13.26
C LEU A 260 -9.73 10.79 -14.50
N ASN A 261 -10.24 10.35 -15.65
CA ASN A 261 -9.58 10.43 -16.94
C ASN A 261 -9.40 11.88 -17.39
N GLU A 262 -10.37 12.74 -17.13
CA GLU A 262 -10.30 14.17 -17.41
C GLU A 262 -9.16 14.82 -16.62
N VAL A 263 -9.10 14.59 -15.30
CA VAL A 263 -8.04 15.13 -14.44
C VAL A 263 -6.66 14.62 -14.88
N LEU A 264 -6.52 13.31 -15.14
CA LEU A 264 -5.24 12.73 -15.57
C LEU A 264 -4.80 13.24 -16.95
N SER A 265 -5.73 13.34 -17.91
CA SER A 265 -5.45 13.83 -19.27
C SER A 265 -5.02 15.29 -19.25
N ASP A 266 -5.67 16.13 -18.46
CA ASP A 266 -5.28 17.53 -18.28
C ASP A 266 -3.83 17.65 -17.78
N HIS A 267 -3.48 16.90 -16.73
CA HIS A 267 -2.13 16.93 -16.19
C HIS A 267 -1.09 16.41 -17.19
N LEU A 268 -1.36 15.30 -17.87
CA LEU A 268 -0.46 14.76 -18.89
C LEU A 268 -0.26 15.74 -20.04
N LEU A 269 -1.34 16.32 -20.57
CA LEU A 269 -1.24 17.24 -21.69
C LEU A 269 -0.51 18.53 -21.30
N ASN A 270 -0.98 19.19 -20.25
CA ASN A 270 -0.57 20.55 -19.92
C ASN A 270 0.71 20.61 -19.08
N ARG A 271 1.05 19.56 -18.31
CA ARG A 271 2.23 19.54 -17.44
C ARG A 271 3.36 18.63 -17.92
N LEU A 272 3.12 17.77 -18.91
CA LEU A 272 4.16 16.89 -19.47
C LEU A 272 4.35 17.09 -20.96
N LEU A 273 3.34 16.75 -21.76
CA LEU A 273 3.48 16.64 -23.21
C LEU A 273 3.73 18.00 -23.87
N VAL A 274 2.88 19.00 -23.61
CA VAL A 274 3.05 20.33 -24.19
C VAL A 274 4.40 20.95 -23.81
N PRO A 275 4.82 20.99 -22.52
CA PRO A 275 6.14 21.48 -22.16
C PRO A 275 7.30 20.74 -22.84
N LEU A 276 7.26 19.41 -22.90
CA LEU A 276 8.32 18.60 -23.52
C LEU A 276 8.41 18.84 -25.04
N TYR A 277 7.26 18.92 -25.73
CA TYR A 277 7.24 19.20 -27.16
C TYR A 277 7.77 20.59 -27.47
N LEU A 278 7.33 21.62 -26.74
CA LEU A 278 7.82 22.99 -26.92
C LEU A 278 9.32 23.07 -26.67
N TYR A 279 9.82 22.44 -25.60
CA TYR A 279 11.24 22.44 -25.27
C TYR A 279 12.10 21.78 -26.35
N SER A 280 11.65 20.65 -26.89
CA SER A 280 12.34 19.93 -27.99
C SER A 280 12.40 20.76 -29.27
N LEU A 281 11.34 21.51 -29.58
CA LEU A 281 11.27 22.38 -30.76
C LEU A 281 12.13 23.64 -30.62
N VAL A 282 12.16 24.26 -29.43
CA VAL A 282 12.92 25.49 -29.17
C VAL A 282 14.43 25.23 -29.14
N ARG A 283 14.89 24.11 -28.57
CA ARG A 283 16.33 23.77 -28.47
C ARG A 283 17.06 23.69 -29.80
N ASN A 284 16.36 23.45 -30.92
CA ASN A 284 16.98 23.46 -32.26
C ASN A 284 17.23 24.86 -32.83
N THR A 285 16.71 25.92 -32.18
CA THR A 285 16.91 27.30 -32.65
C THR A 285 18.18 27.96 -32.09
N ASP A 286 18.70 27.47 -30.95
CA ASP A 286 19.94 27.99 -30.32
C ASP A 286 21.23 27.37 -30.89
N GLY A 287 21.12 26.50 -31.91
CA GLY A 287 22.25 26.09 -32.76
C GLY A 287 22.77 27.22 -33.66
N ILE A 288 22.11 28.39 -33.65
CA ILE A 288 22.60 29.63 -34.27
C ILE A 288 22.58 30.72 -33.20
N GLY A 289 23.68 30.86 -32.47
CA GLY A 289 24.01 32.10 -31.76
C GLY A 289 24.05 32.00 -30.24
N THR A 290 25.26 32.07 -29.71
CA THR A 290 25.58 32.47 -28.34
C THR A 290 24.77 33.68 -27.87
N GLY A 291 24.14 33.62 -26.70
CA GLY A 291 23.65 34.82 -26.01
C GLY A 291 22.59 34.57 -24.95
N SER A 292 23.05 34.26 -23.73
CA SER A 292 22.44 34.63 -22.42
C SER A 292 20.99 35.13 -22.40
N VAL A 293 20.09 34.39 -21.76
CA VAL A 293 18.92 34.98 -21.10
C VAL A 293 18.71 34.37 -19.73
N GLU A 294 18.71 35.26 -18.73
CA GLU A 294 18.46 35.05 -17.31
C GLU A 294 17.06 34.47 -17.06
N VAL A 295 16.98 33.51 -16.13
CA VAL A 295 15.72 33.01 -15.58
C VAL A 295 15.37 33.90 -14.39
N ASN A 296 14.31 34.68 -14.50
CA ASN A 296 13.67 35.31 -13.35
C ASN A 296 12.42 34.53 -12.94
N ALA A 297 12.46 34.10 -11.68
CA ALA A 297 11.40 33.76 -10.70
C ALA A 297 10.00 33.37 -11.21
#